data_AF-A0A7X9BYK9-F1
#
_entry.id   AF-A0A7X9BYK9-F1
#
_cell.length_a   1.000
_cell.length_b   1.000
_cell.length_c   1.000
_cell.angle_alpha   90.00
_cell.angle_beta   90.00
_cell.angle_gamma   90.00
#
_symmetry.space_group_name_H-M   'P 1'
#
loop_
_entity.id
_entity.type
_entity.pdbx_description
1 polymer ?
#
loop_
_entity_poly.entity_id
_entity_poly.type
_entity_poly.pdbx_seq_one_letter_code
_entity_poly.pdbx_strand_id
1 'polypeptide(L)'
;PEAPLTLGIVDAFQKEGLRIFGPTKEAARLEGSKSFAKEIMEKAGVPTAQSQVFTDPVKAKEYVREKGAPIVLKADGLAAGKGVIVALDLETALNGVDELMGGSFGESGKVLVVEEYLEGQEISLLCLCDGENALPLVPVQDHKRALDGDQGLNTGGMGTYSPPPFWTEEIEQRVMTEIVNPTLKVMKERGTPFQGVLFAGLMLTEEGPKTLEYNARFGDPETQVVLPRLDSDLFPILWACAEGKIHNLQLQWKEEAAICIVMASPGYPQAYEKGIPITLPEELAEGEVIFHAGTSVDSAGKLQSSGGRVLGVTAMGKDLGEARERGYSLVEKIHFPKAHYRKDIGVKGL
;
A
#
# COMPACT_ATOMS: atom_id res chain seq x y z
N PRO A 1 -6.85 6.77 5.36
CA PRO A 1 -7.87 5.69 5.42
C PRO A 1 -7.76 4.80 6.67
N GLU A 2 -6.54 4.66 7.19
CA GLU A 2 -6.11 3.90 8.35
C GLU A 2 -6.53 4.51 9.71
N ALA A 3 -6.72 5.83 9.79
CA ALA A 3 -6.99 6.53 11.05
C ALA A 3 -8.23 6.01 11.82
N PRO A 4 -9.40 5.74 11.18
CA PRO A 4 -10.53 5.16 11.89
C PRO A 4 -10.22 3.81 12.56
N LEU A 5 -9.38 2.97 11.94
CA LEU A 5 -8.99 1.66 12.48
C LEU A 5 -8.10 1.83 13.72
N THR A 6 -7.09 2.69 13.65
CA THR A 6 -6.19 2.96 14.79
C THR A 6 -6.88 3.69 15.94
N LEU A 7 -8.01 4.34 15.67
CA LEU A 7 -8.89 4.94 16.67
C LEU A 7 -9.94 3.97 17.25
N GLY A 8 -10.06 2.75 16.70
CA GLY A 8 -10.94 1.70 17.23
C GLY A 8 -12.38 1.76 16.76
N ILE A 9 -12.63 2.17 15.50
CA ILE A 9 -13.99 2.12 14.91
C ILE A 9 -14.57 0.70 14.94
N VAL A 10 -13.73 -0.32 14.72
CA VAL A 10 -14.15 -1.72 14.71
C VAL A 10 -14.60 -2.17 16.10
N ASP A 11 -13.81 -1.85 17.12
CA ASP A 11 -14.15 -2.14 18.52
C ASP A 11 -15.47 -1.47 18.93
N ALA A 12 -15.69 -0.23 18.49
CA ALA A 12 -16.92 0.51 18.77
C ALA A 12 -18.15 -0.15 18.14
N PHE A 13 -18.07 -0.60 16.88
CA PHE A 13 -19.16 -1.32 16.22
C PHE A 13 -19.45 -2.66 16.89
N GLN A 14 -18.42 -3.45 17.17
CA GLN A 14 -18.56 -4.76 17.80
C GLN A 14 -19.17 -4.66 19.20
N LYS A 15 -18.81 -3.63 19.98
CA LYS A 15 -19.42 -3.37 21.30
C LYS A 15 -20.94 -3.16 21.23
N GLU A 16 -21.43 -2.58 20.15
CA GLU A 16 -22.86 -2.35 19.91
C GLU A 16 -23.54 -3.53 19.16
N GLY A 17 -22.82 -4.64 18.94
CA GLY A 17 -23.33 -5.79 18.20
C GLY A 17 -23.50 -5.54 16.69
N LEU A 18 -22.86 -4.49 16.16
CA LEU A 18 -22.87 -4.16 14.73
C LEU A 18 -21.73 -4.88 14.02
N ARG A 19 -22.03 -5.40 12.82
CA ARG A 19 -21.02 -6.01 11.96
C ARG A 19 -20.20 -4.95 11.26
N ILE A 20 -18.90 -5.19 11.16
CA ILE A 20 -17.96 -4.34 10.45
C ILE A 20 -16.81 -5.19 9.92
N PHE A 21 -16.31 -4.85 8.74
CA PHE A 21 -15.15 -5.49 8.13
C PHE A 21 -13.91 -4.62 8.34
N GLY A 22 -12.94 -5.12 9.10
CA GLY A 22 -11.68 -4.44 9.39
C GLY A 22 -11.08 -4.93 10.72
N PRO A 23 -9.80 -4.61 10.98
CA PRO A 23 -9.13 -5.06 12.19
C PRO A 23 -9.53 -4.20 13.39
N THR A 24 -9.57 -4.83 14.57
CA THR A 24 -9.67 -4.11 15.85
C THR A 24 -8.51 -3.13 16.02
N LYS A 25 -8.64 -2.18 16.95
CA LYS A 25 -7.57 -1.22 17.26
C LYS A 25 -6.23 -1.90 17.54
N GLU A 26 -6.24 -2.97 18.33
CA GLU A 26 -5.00 -3.71 18.65
C GLU A 26 -4.44 -4.44 17.44
N ALA A 27 -5.30 -5.05 16.60
CA ALA A 27 -4.84 -5.71 15.37
C ALA A 27 -4.31 -4.71 14.32
N ALA A 28 -4.91 -3.51 14.25
CA ALA A 28 -4.50 -2.43 13.36
C ALA A 28 -3.10 -1.87 13.69
N ARG A 29 -2.53 -2.22 14.85
CA ARG A 29 -1.14 -1.87 15.19
C ARG A 29 -0.11 -2.46 14.23
N LEU A 30 -0.46 -3.50 13.46
CA LEU A 30 0.40 -3.99 12.37
C LEU A 30 0.75 -2.90 11.34
N GLU A 31 -0.15 -1.95 11.07
CA GLU A 31 0.13 -0.75 10.26
C GLU A 31 0.53 0.44 11.16
N GLY A 32 -0.18 0.59 12.28
CA GLY A 32 -0.05 1.74 13.18
C GLY A 32 1.25 1.80 13.99
N SER A 33 2.06 0.74 14.01
CA SER A 33 3.36 0.68 14.69
C SER A 33 4.28 -0.29 13.96
N LYS A 34 5.32 0.25 13.32
CA LYS A 34 6.38 -0.51 12.64
C LYS A 34 7.17 -1.35 13.63
N SER A 35 7.40 -0.83 14.84
CA SER A 35 8.08 -1.60 15.89
C SER A 35 7.25 -2.82 16.32
N PHE A 36 5.93 -2.67 16.49
CA PHE A 36 5.02 -3.79 16.72
C PHE A 36 5.00 -4.78 15.55
N ALA A 37 4.95 -4.29 14.31
CA ALA A 37 4.99 -5.14 13.13
C ALA A 37 6.28 -5.99 13.09
N LYS A 38 7.45 -5.39 13.38
CA LYS A 38 8.73 -6.12 13.46
C LYS A 38 8.74 -7.15 14.59
N GLU A 39 8.20 -6.82 15.76
CA GLU A 39 8.05 -7.77 16.88
C GLU A 39 7.21 -8.99 16.47
N ILE A 40 6.12 -8.76 15.74
CA ILE A 40 5.26 -9.84 15.21
C ILE A 40 6.01 -10.67 14.17
N MET A 41 6.69 -10.03 13.21
CA MET A 41 7.47 -10.72 12.18
C MET A 41 8.56 -11.60 12.81
N GLU A 42 9.31 -11.08 13.79
CA GLU A 42 10.35 -11.84 14.49
C GLU A 42 9.76 -13.05 15.22
N LYS A 43 8.68 -12.87 15.98
CA LYS A 43 7.99 -13.97 16.69
C LYS A 43 7.41 -15.01 15.74
N ALA A 44 6.96 -14.59 14.57
CA ALA A 44 6.39 -15.46 13.55
C ALA A 44 7.45 -16.12 12.66
N GLY A 45 8.72 -15.73 12.76
CA GLY A 45 9.78 -16.20 11.87
C GLY A 45 9.62 -15.71 10.42
N VAL A 46 8.95 -14.57 10.23
CA VAL A 46 8.67 -13.98 8.92
C VAL A 46 9.96 -13.43 8.31
N PRO A 47 10.29 -13.78 7.06
CA PRO A 47 11.39 -13.15 6.33
C PRO A 47 11.16 -11.64 6.20
N THR A 48 12.05 -10.83 6.76
CA THR A 48 12.01 -9.36 6.70
C THR A 48 13.41 -8.78 6.79
N ALA A 49 13.53 -7.49 6.49
CA ALA A 49 14.76 -6.72 6.70
C ALA A 49 15.19 -6.77 8.18
N GLN A 50 16.45 -7.13 8.44
CA GLN A 50 17.08 -6.95 9.75
C GLN A 50 16.84 -5.52 10.24
N SER A 51 16.38 -5.36 11.48
CA SER A 51 15.98 -4.06 12.01
C SER A 51 16.35 -3.87 13.46
N GLN A 52 16.62 -2.63 13.85
CA GLN A 52 16.77 -2.24 15.24
C GLN A 52 16.00 -0.95 15.54
N VAL A 53 15.42 -0.88 16.73
CA VAL A 53 14.56 0.23 17.18
C VAL A 53 15.32 1.14 18.14
N PHE A 54 15.19 2.45 17.96
CA PHE A 54 15.86 3.47 18.74
C PHE A 54 14.90 4.55 19.22
N THR A 55 15.10 5.01 20.45
CA THR A 55 14.46 6.21 21.03
C THR A 55 15.47 7.32 21.32
N ASP A 56 16.75 7.06 21.07
CA ASP A 56 17.85 7.98 21.30
C ASP A 56 18.58 8.23 19.95
N PRO A 57 18.55 9.47 19.42
CA PRO A 57 19.17 9.77 18.13
C PRO A 57 20.69 9.56 18.14
N VAL A 58 21.35 9.69 19.30
CA VAL A 58 22.80 9.45 19.38
C VAL A 58 23.10 7.98 19.14
N LYS A 59 22.38 7.08 19.83
CA LYS A 59 22.53 5.63 19.64
C LYS A 59 22.12 5.17 18.24
N ALA A 60 21.08 5.77 17.67
CA ALA A 60 20.69 5.49 16.29
C ALA A 60 21.82 5.84 15.32
N LYS A 61 22.45 7.02 15.48
CA LYS A 61 23.60 7.43 14.65
C LYS A 61 24.83 6.56 14.86
N GLU A 62 25.10 6.09 16.08
CA GLU A 62 26.18 5.13 16.34
C GLU A 62 25.96 3.82 15.58
N TYR A 63 24.75 3.26 15.65
CA TYR A 63 24.38 2.05 14.91
C TYR A 63 24.46 2.25 13.39
N VAL A 64 23.97 3.39 12.87
CA VAL A 64 24.09 3.74 11.45
C VAL A 64 25.55 3.81 11.00
N ARG A 65 26.46 4.37 11.83
CA ARG A 65 27.90 4.39 11.52
C ARG A 65 28.52 3.00 11.54
N GLU A 66 28.07 2.12 12.42
CA GLU A 66 28.54 0.73 12.49
C GLU A 66 28.10 -0.08 11.27
N LYS A 67 26.82 0.03 10.87
CA LYS A 67 26.24 -0.71 9.75
C LYS A 67 26.63 -0.17 8.38
N GLY A 68 26.80 1.15 8.26
CA GLY A 68 27.04 1.82 6.98
C GLY A 68 25.77 1.99 6.15
N ALA A 69 25.95 2.27 4.85
CA ALA A 69 24.89 2.45 3.86
C ALA A 69 25.09 1.47 2.68
N PRO A 70 24.04 1.10 1.93
CA PRO A 70 22.67 1.61 2.00
C PRO A 70 21.89 1.12 3.24
N ILE A 71 21.05 1.99 3.79
CA ILE A 71 20.23 1.72 4.99
C ILE A 71 18.88 2.44 4.92
N VAL A 72 17.86 1.88 5.56
CA VAL A 72 16.50 2.45 5.55
C VAL A 72 16.14 2.94 6.95
N LEU A 73 15.62 4.15 7.03
CA LEU A 73 15.19 4.79 8.27
C LEU A 73 13.68 5.00 8.21
N LYS A 74 12.96 4.48 9.20
CA LYS A 74 11.50 4.57 9.27
C LYS A 74 11.04 5.13 10.61
N ALA A 75 10.27 6.21 10.59
CA ALA A 75 9.56 6.70 11.78
C ALA A 75 8.47 5.70 12.21
N ASP A 76 8.34 5.44 13.51
CA ASP A 76 7.31 4.53 14.02
C ASP A 76 5.92 5.18 13.96
N GLY A 77 4.94 4.42 13.46
CA GLY A 77 3.58 4.90 13.28
C GLY A 77 3.27 5.58 11.95
N LEU A 78 2.14 6.32 11.95
CA LEU A 78 1.48 6.80 10.74
C LEU A 78 2.09 8.11 10.26
N ALA A 79 3.02 8.01 9.31
CA ALA A 79 3.70 9.16 8.71
C ALA A 79 3.25 9.46 7.26
N ALA A 80 2.07 8.97 6.85
CA ALA A 80 1.47 9.18 5.52
C ALA A 80 2.46 8.94 4.33
N GLY A 81 3.29 7.90 4.44
CA GLY A 81 4.32 7.57 3.43
C GLY A 81 5.55 8.48 3.41
N LYS A 82 5.61 9.54 4.24
CA LYS A 82 6.72 10.50 4.31
C LYS A 82 7.76 10.17 5.38
N GLY A 83 7.46 9.25 6.28
CA GLY A 83 8.37 8.84 7.36
C GLY A 83 9.31 7.70 7.00
N VAL A 84 9.69 7.56 5.72
CA VAL A 84 10.61 6.53 5.23
C VAL A 84 11.70 7.20 4.39
N ILE A 85 12.95 7.04 4.82
CA ILE A 85 14.14 7.55 4.11
C ILE A 85 15.00 6.35 3.71
N VAL A 86 15.26 6.22 2.41
CA VAL A 86 16.24 5.26 1.87
C VAL A 86 17.54 6.01 1.66
N ALA A 87 18.52 5.76 2.53
CA ALA A 87 19.81 6.43 2.48
C ALA A 87 20.84 5.54 1.78
N LEU A 88 21.31 5.97 0.61
CA LEU A 88 22.32 5.25 -0.18
C LEU A 88 23.76 5.58 0.25
N ASP A 89 23.93 6.62 1.07
CA ASP A 89 25.19 7.04 1.63
C ASP A 89 25.03 7.39 3.12
N LEU A 90 26.16 7.39 3.84
CA LEU A 90 26.18 7.57 5.29
C LEU A 90 25.74 8.99 5.72
N GLU A 91 26.03 10.01 4.92
CA GLU A 91 25.67 11.39 5.25
C GLU A 91 24.15 11.56 5.21
N THR A 92 23.50 11.06 4.14
CA THR A 92 22.05 11.01 4.02
C THR A 92 21.42 10.24 5.18
N ALA A 93 22.02 9.12 5.60
CA ALA A 93 21.50 8.34 6.73
C ALA A 93 21.57 9.13 8.05
N LEU A 94 22.70 9.77 8.35
CA LEU A 94 22.86 10.54 9.58
C LEU A 94 21.92 11.75 9.63
N ASN A 95 21.75 12.45 8.51
CA ASN A 95 20.81 13.56 8.38
C ASN A 95 19.35 13.06 8.51
N GLY A 96 19.04 11.89 7.95
CA GLY A 96 17.71 11.28 8.06
C GLY A 96 17.34 10.92 9.50
N VAL A 97 18.30 10.53 10.34
CA VAL A 97 18.05 10.34 11.80
C VAL A 97 17.61 11.65 12.44
N ASP A 98 18.30 12.75 12.14
CA ASP A 98 17.94 14.08 12.69
C ASP A 98 16.57 14.55 12.18
N GLU A 99 16.26 14.32 10.90
CA GLU A 99 14.99 14.69 10.31
C GLU A 99 13.81 13.94 10.96
N LEU A 100 13.93 12.61 11.06
CA LEU A 100 12.84 11.77 11.56
C LEU A 100 12.65 11.91 13.07
N MET A 101 13.74 12.12 13.83
CA MET A 101 13.69 12.24 15.30
C MET A 101 13.66 13.70 15.81
N GLY A 102 13.79 14.69 14.93
CA GLY A 102 13.85 16.12 15.27
C GLY A 102 12.51 16.79 15.64
N GLY A 103 11.42 16.01 15.73
CA GLY A 103 10.12 16.46 16.23
C GLY A 103 9.08 16.84 15.17
N SER A 104 9.45 16.93 13.89
CA SER A 104 8.55 17.27 12.77
C SER A 104 7.39 16.27 12.58
N PHE A 105 7.53 15.04 13.09
CA PHE A 105 6.54 13.96 12.99
C PHE A 105 5.75 13.74 14.30
N GLY A 106 5.86 14.64 15.28
CA GLY A 106 5.15 14.52 16.57
C GLY A 106 5.50 13.23 17.32
N GLU A 107 4.50 12.53 17.85
CA GLU A 107 4.69 11.25 18.56
C GLU A 107 5.32 10.16 17.66
N SER A 108 5.05 10.18 16.35
CA SER A 108 5.62 9.21 15.41
C SER A 108 7.12 9.35 15.19
N GLY A 109 7.71 10.52 15.51
CA GLY A 109 9.16 10.75 15.42
C GLY A 109 9.95 10.28 16.65
N LYS A 110 9.28 9.85 17.73
CA LYS A 110 9.96 9.48 18.98
C LYS A 110 10.68 8.14 18.92
N VAL A 111 10.26 7.27 18.01
CA VAL A 111 10.79 5.94 17.82
C VAL A 111 11.21 5.81 16.37
N LEU A 112 12.46 5.42 16.15
CA LEU A 112 13.04 5.20 14.84
C LEU A 112 13.35 3.72 14.66
N VAL A 113 12.90 3.15 13.55
CA VAL A 113 13.30 1.81 13.09
C VAL A 113 14.35 1.97 12.02
N VAL A 114 15.53 1.40 12.25
CA VAL A 114 16.64 1.36 11.28
C VAL A 114 16.69 -0.04 10.72
N GLU A 115 16.55 -0.18 9.39
CA GLU A 115 16.47 -1.46 8.69
C GLU A 115 17.58 -1.60 7.64
N GLU A 116 18.01 -2.84 7.40
CA GLU A 116 18.83 -3.15 6.22
C GLU A 116 18.10 -2.73 4.93
N TYR A 117 18.88 -2.29 3.95
CA TYR A 117 18.36 -2.04 2.61
C TYR A 117 18.15 -3.39 1.90
N LEU A 118 16.94 -3.60 1.39
CA LEU A 118 16.62 -4.75 0.55
C LEU A 118 16.60 -4.33 -0.91
N GLU A 119 17.24 -5.13 -1.76
CA GLU A 119 17.24 -4.97 -3.20
C GLU A 119 16.40 -6.07 -3.84
N GLY A 120 15.59 -5.69 -4.84
CA GLY A 120 14.69 -6.61 -5.51
C GLY A 120 13.55 -5.89 -6.23
N GLN A 121 12.50 -6.66 -6.54
CA GLN A 121 11.27 -6.11 -7.11
C GLN A 121 10.21 -5.92 -6.02
N GLU A 122 9.69 -4.69 -5.89
CA GLU A 122 8.57 -4.42 -5.00
C GLU A 122 7.27 -5.01 -5.56
N ILE A 123 6.52 -5.66 -4.66
CA ILE A 123 5.22 -6.26 -4.95
C ILE A 123 4.35 -6.20 -3.71
N SER A 124 3.04 -6.08 -3.92
CA SER A 124 2.05 -6.05 -2.85
C SER A 124 1.14 -7.25 -3.00
N LEU A 125 0.95 -7.99 -1.91
CA LEU A 125 -0.06 -9.03 -1.81
C LEU A 125 -1.08 -8.62 -0.75
N LEU A 126 -2.33 -8.45 -1.16
CA LEU A 126 -3.44 -8.19 -0.25
C LEU A 126 -4.09 -9.53 0.08
N CYS A 127 -4.36 -9.77 1.36
CA CYS A 127 -5.04 -10.97 1.83
C CYS A 127 -6.29 -10.59 2.60
N LEU A 128 -7.41 -11.23 2.29
CA LEU A 128 -8.62 -11.17 3.11
C LEU A 128 -8.45 -12.11 4.29
N CYS A 129 -8.60 -11.61 5.50
CA CYS A 129 -8.37 -12.35 6.73
C CYS A 129 -9.63 -12.36 7.59
N ASP A 130 -9.93 -13.51 8.21
CA ASP A 130 -11.13 -13.73 9.03
C ASP A 130 -10.81 -13.90 10.52
N GLY A 131 -9.54 -13.73 10.90
CA GLY A 131 -9.01 -13.93 12.25
C GLY A 131 -8.15 -15.19 12.39
N GLU A 132 -8.28 -16.14 11.47
CA GLU A 132 -7.53 -17.40 11.46
C GLU A 132 -7.04 -17.78 10.07
N ASN A 133 -7.88 -17.63 9.07
CA ASN A 133 -7.60 -17.98 7.69
C ASN A 133 -7.29 -16.71 6.88
N ALA A 134 -6.55 -16.89 5.79
CA ALA A 134 -6.30 -15.87 4.78
C ALA A 134 -6.67 -16.38 3.39
N LEU A 135 -7.27 -15.51 2.57
CA LEU A 135 -7.42 -15.71 1.13
C LEU A 135 -6.61 -14.63 0.40
N PRO A 136 -5.57 -15.00 -0.37
CA PRO A 136 -4.83 -14.04 -1.15
C PRO A 136 -5.72 -13.46 -2.26
N LEU A 137 -5.60 -12.16 -2.47
CA LEU A 137 -6.07 -11.49 -3.68
C LEU A 137 -5.00 -11.58 -4.77
N VAL A 138 -5.27 -11.02 -5.95
CA VAL A 138 -4.24 -10.94 -7.00
C VAL A 138 -3.08 -10.03 -6.59
N PRO A 139 -1.83 -10.38 -6.94
CA PRO A 139 -0.65 -9.56 -6.68
C PRO A 139 -0.70 -8.24 -7.46
N VAL A 140 -0.06 -7.21 -6.92
CA VAL A 140 0.00 -5.88 -7.52
C VAL A 140 1.41 -5.34 -7.46
N GLN A 141 1.91 -4.77 -8.56
CA GLN A 141 3.11 -3.94 -8.53
C GLN A 141 2.71 -2.46 -8.50
N ASP A 142 3.20 -1.75 -7.48
CA ASP A 142 2.98 -0.31 -7.26
C ASP A 142 4.20 0.51 -7.71
N HIS A 143 3.96 1.77 -8.07
CA HIS A 143 4.95 2.74 -8.50
C HIS A 143 4.93 3.92 -7.54
N LYS A 144 5.70 3.82 -6.44
CA LYS A 144 5.68 4.81 -5.35
C LYS A 144 6.35 6.14 -5.70
N ARG A 145 7.34 6.14 -6.59
CA ARG A 145 8.11 7.35 -6.94
C ARG A 145 7.29 8.29 -7.82
N ALA A 146 7.42 9.59 -7.55
CA ALA A 146 6.60 10.63 -8.18
C ALA A 146 6.82 10.76 -9.70
N LEU A 147 8.04 10.53 -10.19
CA LEU A 147 8.44 10.79 -11.58
C LEU A 147 8.80 9.48 -12.31
N ASP A 148 8.78 9.55 -13.64
CA ASP A 148 9.20 8.46 -14.52
C ASP A 148 10.63 8.00 -14.20
N GLY A 149 10.92 6.72 -14.45
CA GLY A 149 12.21 6.10 -14.15
C GLY A 149 12.48 5.96 -12.65
N ASP A 150 11.42 5.88 -11.85
CA ASP A 150 11.45 5.81 -10.39
C ASP A 150 12.24 6.94 -9.71
N GLN A 151 12.08 8.14 -10.26
CA GLN A 151 12.74 9.35 -9.76
C GLN A 151 11.82 10.18 -8.85
N GLY A 152 12.44 11.11 -8.12
CA GLY A 152 11.73 12.06 -7.25
C GLY A 152 11.30 11.48 -5.90
N LEU A 153 10.45 12.22 -5.21
CA LEU A 153 10.00 11.88 -3.85
C LEU A 153 9.09 10.64 -3.86
N ASN A 154 9.07 9.92 -2.73
CA ASN A 154 8.06 8.90 -2.47
C ASN A 154 6.67 9.54 -2.36
N THR A 155 5.68 8.81 -2.85
CA THR A 155 4.26 9.18 -2.85
C THR A 155 3.44 8.08 -2.19
N GLY A 156 2.11 8.23 -2.16
CA GLY A 156 1.22 7.13 -1.79
C GLY A 156 1.07 6.05 -2.88
N GLY A 157 1.66 6.24 -4.06
CA GLY A 157 1.49 5.42 -5.26
C GLY A 157 0.99 6.26 -6.44
N MET A 158 1.75 6.28 -7.55
CA MET A 158 1.43 6.99 -8.80
C MET A 158 0.79 6.10 -9.86
N GLY A 159 0.71 4.79 -9.60
CA GLY A 159 0.04 3.84 -10.47
C GLY A 159 0.40 2.41 -10.14
N THR A 160 -0.49 1.51 -10.50
CA THR A 160 -0.40 0.08 -10.17
C THR A 160 -0.79 -0.75 -11.38
N TYR A 161 -0.34 -2.00 -11.42
CA TYR A 161 -0.90 -2.98 -12.36
C TYR A 161 -0.95 -4.37 -11.73
N SER A 162 -1.81 -5.22 -12.30
CA SER A 162 -2.02 -6.59 -11.87
C SER A 162 -2.41 -7.49 -13.05
N PRO A 163 -1.90 -8.73 -13.14
CA PRO A 163 -0.84 -9.32 -12.30
C PRO A 163 0.57 -8.97 -12.80
N PRO A 164 1.59 -8.94 -11.93
CA PRO A 164 2.99 -8.87 -12.35
C PRO A 164 3.44 -10.16 -13.08
N PRO A 165 4.13 -10.08 -14.22
CA PRO A 165 4.45 -11.25 -15.06
C PRO A 165 5.40 -12.25 -14.40
N PHE A 166 6.16 -11.81 -13.40
CA PHE A 166 7.11 -12.63 -12.66
C PHE A 166 6.48 -13.31 -11.42
N TRP A 167 5.21 -13.04 -11.12
CA TRP A 167 4.53 -13.69 -9.99
C TRP A 167 4.09 -15.10 -10.37
N THR A 168 4.56 -16.09 -9.60
CA THR A 168 4.23 -17.50 -9.81
C THR A 168 3.47 -18.07 -8.62
N GLU A 169 2.77 -19.19 -8.82
CA GLU A 169 2.11 -19.92 -7.75
C GLU A 169 3.09 -20.34 -6.64
N GLU A 170 4.34 -20.67 -6.99
CA GLU A 170 5.39 -20.99 -6.02
C GLU A 170 5.72 -19.78 -5.13
N ILE A 171 5.86 -18.58 -5.72
CA ILE A 171 6.10 -17.36 -4.95
C ILE A 171 4.91 -17.08 -4.03
N GLU A 172 3.68 -17.20 -4.54
CA GLU A 172 2.46 -17.01 -3.75
C GLU A 172 2.39 -17.97 -2.57
N GLN A 173 2.63 -19.27 -2.81
CA GLN A 173 2.64 -20.29 -1.76
C GLN A 173 3.66 -19.95 -0.69
N ARG A 174 4.89 -19.57 -1.07
CA ARG A 174 5.93 -19.14 -0.11
C ARG A 174 5.48 -17.94 0.72
N VAL A 175 4.90 -16.91 0.10
CA VAL A 175 4.38 -15.74 0.82
C VAL A 175 3.27 -16.16 1.80
N MET A 176 2.36 -17.04 1.39
CA MET A 176 1.31 -17.51 2.28
C MET A 176 1.86 -18.32 3.46
N THR A 177 2.81 -19.24 3.22
CA THR A 177 3.34 -20.14 4.26
C THR A 177 4.40 -19.52 5.16
N GLU A 178 5.23 -18.62 4.64
CA GLU A 178 6.36 -18.02 5.36
C GLU A 178 6.01 -16.64 5.94
N ILE A 179 5.02 -15.93 5.39
CA ILE A 179 4.72 -14.53 5.76
C ILE A 179 3.31 -14.39 6.35
N VAL A 180 2.27 -14.68 5.57
CA VAL A 180 0.87 -14.33 5.92
C VAL A 180 0.34 -15.25 7.04
N ASN A 181 0.38 -16.57 6.84
CA ASN A 181 -0.19 -17.52 7.80
C ASN A 181 0.54 -17.49 9.16
N PRO A 182 1.89 -17.42 9.23
CA PRO A 182 2.59 -17.28 10.51
C PRO A 182 2.24 -15.98 11.24
N THR A 183 2.07 -14.88 10.51
CA THR A 183 1.67 -13.59 11.08
C THR A 183 0.28 -13.70 11.72
N LEU A 184 -0.71 -14.25 11.00
CA LEU A 184 -2.06 -14.46 11.54
C LEU A 184 -2.06 -15.36 12.78
N LYS A 185 -1.25 -16.43 12.75
CA LYS A 185 -1.11 -17.36 13.87
C LYS A 185 -0.62 -16.64 15.13
N VAL A 186 0.48 -15.88 15.04
CA VAL A 186 1.01 -15.13 16.18
C VAL A 186 0.03 -14.07 16.67
N MET A 187 -0.65 -13.36 15.76
CA MET A 187 -1.69 -12.39 16.12
C MET A 187 -2.83 -13.03 16.91
N LYS A 188 -3.31 -14.22 16.48
CA LYS A 188 -4.33 -15.00 17.19
C LYS A 188 -3.84 -15.48 18.56
N GLU A 189 -2.64 -16.04 18.64
CA GLU A 189 -2.04 -16.51 19.91
C GLU A 189 -1.86 -15.38 20.94
N ARG A 190 -1.64 -14.14 20.49
CA ARG A 190 -1.59 -12.94 21.34
C ARG A 190 -2.96 -12.44 21.80
N GLY A 191 -4.06 -13.05 21.36
CA GLY A 191 -5.42 -12.60 21.67
C GLY A 191 -5.86 -11.38 20.84
N THR A 192 -5.17 -11.10 19.73
CA THR A 192 -5.45 -9.98 18.82
C THR A 192 -5.62 -10.51 17.39
N PRO A 193 -6.59 -11.41 17.12
CA PRO A 193 -6.76 -11.98 15.79
C PRO A 193 -7.00 -10.88 14.75
N PHE A 194 -6.38 -11.03 13.58
CA PHE A 194 -6.48 -10.03 12.52
C PHE A 194 -7.62 -10.37 11.56
N GLN A 195 -8.65 -9.52 11.51
CA GLN A 195 -9.76 -9.59 10.55
C GLN A 195 -9.69 -8.38 9.62
N GLY A 196 -10.02 -8.51 8.34
CA GLY A 196 -9.95 -7.40 7.39
C GLY A 196 -9.02 -7.70 6.22
N VAL A 197 -8.35 -6.66 5.70
CA VAL A 197 -7.33 -6.83 4.64
C VAL A 197 -5.95 -6.71 5.26
N LEU A 198 -5.18 -7.79 5.25
CA LEU A 198 -3.75 -7.73 5.51
C LEU A 198 -3.05 -7.47 4.18
N PHE A 199 -2.57 -6.25 4.02
CA PHE A 199 -1.69 -5.89 2.92
C PHE A 199 -0.26 -6.18 3.33
N ALA A 200 0.43 -7.05 2.61
CA ALA A 200 1.86 -7.28 2.74
C ALA A 200 2.60 -6.54 1.63
N GLY A 201 3.37 -5.52 2.00
CA GLY A 201 4.36 -4.91 1.11
C GLY A 201 5.61 -5.79 1.12
N LEU A 202 6.02 -6.27 -0.04
CA LEU A 202 7.07 -7.28 -0.19
C LEU A 202 8.17 -6.76 -1.11
N MET A 203 9.39 -7.21 -0.84
CA MET A 203 10.51 -7.15 -1.75
C MET A 203 10.85 -8.57 -2.19
N LEU A 204 10.77 -8.85 -3.49
CA LEU A 204 11.23 -10.11 -4.05
C LEU A 204 12.74 -10.00 -4.33
N THR A 205 13.55 -10.56 -3.42
CA THR A 205 15.01 -10.56 -3.51
C THR A 205 15.52 -11.86 -4.15
N GLU A 206 16.83 -11.97 -4.37
CA GLU A 206 17.45 -13.22 -4.84
C GLU A 206 17.25 -14.41 -3.85
N GLU A 207 17.02 -14.12 -2.56
CA GLU A 207 16.76 -15.13 -1.51
C GLU A 207 15.26 -15.49 -1.41
N GLY A 208 14.39 -14.75 -2.12
CA GLY A 208 12.94 -14.90 -2.09
C GLY A 208 12.20 -13.70 -1.50
N PRO A 209 10.89 -13.84 -1.22
CA PRO A 209 10.08 -12.74 -0.74
C PRO A 209 10.44 -12.35 0.70
N LYS A 210 10.72 -11.06 0.93
CA LYS A 210 10.91 -10.46 2.25
C LYS A 210 9.86 -9.38 2.49
N THR A 211 9.32 -9.33 3.70
CA THR A 211 8.30 -8.34 4.10
C THR A 211 8.95 -7.00 4.39
N LEU A 212 8.49 -5.94 3.72
CA LEU A 212 8.89 -4.55 3.97
C LEU A 212 8.05 -3.91 5.07
N GLU A 213 6.72 -4.10 4.98
CA GLU A 213 5.74 -3.52 5.90
C GLU A 213 4.38 -4.22 5.76
N TYR A 214 3.52 -4.00 6.76
CA TYR A 214 2.11 -4.34 6.69
C TYR A 214 1.24 -3.09 6.63
N ASN A 215 0.18 -3.15 5.83
CA ASN A 215 -0.96 -2.25 5.95
C ASN A 215 -2.19 -3.06 6.38
N ALA A 216 -3.08 -2.45 7.15
CA ALA A 216 -4.19 -3.12 7.84
C ALA A 216 -5.53 -2.86 7.13
N ARG A 217 -5.47 -2.53 5.84
CA ARG A 217 -6.58 -2.13 4.99
C ARG A 217 -6.21 -2.32 3.51
N PHE A 218 -7.20 -2.14 2.64
CA PHE A 218 -7.00 -2.05 1.19
C PHE A 218 -5.92 -1.02 0.81
N GLY A 219 -5.08 -1.38 -0.17
CA GLY A 219 -4.09 -0.46 -0.77
C GLY A 219 -4.75 0.60 -1.66
N ASP A 220 -4.11 1.73 -1.83
CA ASP A 220 -4.52 2.76 -2.78
C ASP A 220 -3.26 3.30 -3.48
N PRO A 221 -3.05 3.06 -4.79
CA PRO A 221 -4.07 2.65 -5.77
C PRO A 221 -4.19 1.14 -6.04
N GLU A 222 -3.63 0.25 -5.22
CA GLU A 222 -3.62 -1.20 -5.50
C GLU A 222 -5.03 -1.79 -5.67
N THR A 223 -5.98 -1.35 -4.84
CA THR A 223 -7.38 -1.81 -4.91
C THR A 223 -8.04 -1.49 -6.25
N GLN A 224 -7.59 -0.41 -6.92
CA GLN A 224 -8.15 0.05 -8.20
C GLN A 224 -7.75 -0.85 -9.38
N VAL A 225 -6.79 -1.77 -9.20
CA VAL A 225 -6.50 -2.83 -10.18
C VAL A 225 -6.93 -4.22 -9.72
N VAL A 226 -7.08 -4.42 -8.40
CA VAL A 226 -7.56 -5.69 -7.83
C VAL A 226 -9.06 -5.87 -8.07
N LEU A 227 -9.89 -4.93 -7.60
CA LEU A 227 -11.34 -5.13 -7.61
C LEU A 227 -11.96 -5.24 -9.02
N PRO A 228 -11.50 -4.52 -10.05
CA PRO A 228 -12.03 -4.71 -11.41
C PRO A 228 -11.80 -6.12 -11.97
N ARG A 229 -10.74 -6.80 -11.50
CA ARG A 229 -10.40 -8.18 -11.87
C ARG A 229 -11.14 -9.22 -11.04
N LEU A 230 -11.75 -8.85 -9.91
CA LEU A 230 -12.52 -9.78 -9.09
C LEU A 230 -13.83 -10.10 -9.82
N ASP A 231 -14.00 -11.36 -10.20
CA ASP A 231 -15.23 -11.83 -10.86
C ASP A 231 -16.30 -12.23 -9.82
N SER A 232 -15.86 -12.64 -8.63
CA SER A 232 -16.76 -12.94 -7.50
C SER A 232 -17.43 -11.68 -6.92
N ASP A 233 -18.64 -11.85 -6.38
CA ASP A 233 -19.32 -10.78 -5.65
C ASP A 233 -18.56 -10.44 -4.35
N LEU A 234 -18.13 -9.18 -4.23
CA LEU A 234 -17.37 -8.67 -3.10
C LEU A 234 -18.17 -8.72 -1.78
N PHE A 235 -19.48 -8.46 -1.80
CA PHE A 235 -20.27 -8.36 -0.59
C PHE A 235 -20.27 -9.64 0.28
N PRO A 236 -20.63 -10.84 -0.24
CA PRO A 236 -20.61 -12.06 0.54
C PRO A 236 -19.20 -12.42 1.05
N ILE A 237 -18.16 -12.04 0.31
CA ILE A 237 -16.77 -12.25 0.73
C ILE A 237 -16.45 -11.40 1.98
N LEU A 238 -16.71 -10.08 1.92
CA LEU A 238 -16.46 -9.19 3.07
C LEU A 238 -17.33 -9.57 4.28
N TRP A 239 -18.56 -10.02 4.03
CA TRP A 239 -19.45 -10.52 5.06
C TRP A 239 -18.90 -11.78 5.75
N ALA A 240 -18.40 -12.75 4.97
CA ALA A 240 -17.79 -13.95 5.52
C ALA A 240 -16.51 -13.65 6.32
N CYS A 241 -15.71 -12.68 5.87
CA CYS A 241 -14.54 -12.22 6.62
C CYS A 241 -14.94 -11.67 8.00
N ALA A 242 -15.96 -10.80 8.04
CA ALA A 242 -16.47 -10.22 9.29
C ALA A 242 -17.06 -11.27 10.25
N GLU A 243 -17.50 -12.43 9.73
CA GLU A 243 -18.05 -13.54 10.53
C GLU A 243 -17.06 -14.66 10.84
N GLY A 244 -15.80 -14.60 10.39
CA GLY A 244 -14.82 -15.68 10.65
C GLY A 244 -15.04 -16.93 9.79
N LYS A 245 -15.53 -16.78 8.56
CA LYS A 245 -16.05 -17.89 7.73
C LYS A 245 -15.46 -17.97 6.32
N ILE A 246 -14.23 -17.51 6.10
CA ILE A 246 -13.68 -17.46 4.73
C ILE A 246 -13.12 -18.81 4.24
N HIS A 247 -12.89 -19.77 5.14
CA HIS A 247 -12.25 -21.07 4.84
C HIS A 247 -12.94 -21.90 3.75
N ASN A 248 -14.21 -21.63 3.42
CA ASN A 248 -14.96 -22.33 2.36
C ASN A 248 -15.13 -21.51 1.08
N LEU A 249 -14.57 -20.30 1.02
CA LEU A 249 -14.70 -19.44 -0.15
C LEU A 249 -13.56 -19.68 -1.14
N GLN A 250 -13.89 -19.62 -2.43
CA GLN A 250 -12.93 -19.60 -3.52
C GLN A 250 -13.19 -18.35 -4.35
N LEU A 251 -12.15 -17.53 -4.54
CA LEU A 251 -12.24 -16.31 -5.32
C LEU A 251 -12.05 -16.63 -6.79
N GLN A 252 -12.98 -16.18 -7.63
CA GLN A 252 -12.86 -16.22 -9.08
C GLN A 252 -12.32 -14.88 -9.59
N TRP A 253 -11.36 -14.96 -10.50
CA TRP A 253 -10.64 -13.82 -11.05
C TRP A 253 -10.71 -13.84 -12.56
N LYS A 254 -10.82 -12.64 -13.14
CA LYS A 254 -10.69 -12.42 -14.57
C LYS A 254 -9.25 -12.64 -15.05
N GLU A 255 -9.11 -13.19 -16.25
CA GLU A 255 -7.80 -13.44 -16.87
C GLU A 255 -7.13 -12.14 -17.32
N GLU A 256 -7.93 -11.12 -17.65
CA GLU A 256 -7.48 -9.80 -18.08
C GLU A 256 -6.53 -9.15 -17.06
N ALA A 257 -5.55 -8.42 -17.59
CA ALA A 257 -4.72 -7.54 -16.80
C ALA A 257 -5.44 -6.21 -16.55
N ALA A 258 -5.10 -5.55 -15.45
CA ALA A 258 -5.57 -4.21 -15.12
C ALA A 258 -4.40 -3.29 -14.82
N ILE A 259 -4.49 -2.04 -15.26
CA ILE A 259 -3.57 -0.96 -14.92
C ILE A 259 -4.38 0.20 -14.32
N CYS A 260 -3.81 0.90 -13.35
CA CYS A 260 -4.32 2.15 -12.83
C CYS A 260 -3.23 3.22 -12.90
N ILE A 261 -3.54 4.34 -13.56
CA ILE A 261 -2.67 5.52 -13.67
C ILE A 261 -3.25 6.60 -12.78
N VAL A 262 -2.49 7.06 -11.80
CA VAL A 262 -2.94 8.14 -10.92
C VAL A 262 -2.69 9.48 -11.59
N MET A 263 -3.76 10.26 -11.77
CA MET A 263 -3.67 11.69 -12.11
C MET A 263 -3.67 12.50 -10.82
N ALA A 264 -2.58 13.21 -10.57
CA ALA A 264 -2.35 14.02 -9.39
C ALA A 264 -2.40 15.53 -9.69
N SER A 265 -2.69 16.32 -8.66
CA SER A 265 -2.62 17.78 -8.72
C SER A 265 -1.19 18.24 -9.01
N PRO A 266 -1.01 19.32 -9.80
CA PRO A 266 0.31 19.86 -10.09
C PRO A 266 1.07 20.21 -8.80
N GLY A 267 2.29 19.69 -8.65
CA GLY A 267 3.14 19.88 -7.47
C GLY A 267 3.10 18.76 -6.43
N TYR A 268 2.14 17.82 -6.50
CA TYR A 268 2.17 16.61 -5.67
C TYR A 268 3.47 15.81 -5.87
N PRO A 269 4.14 15.28 -4.82
CA PRO A 269 3.71 15.15 -3.41
C PRO A 269 4.05 16.33 -2.48
N GLN A 270 4.56 17.43 -3.04
CA GLN A 270 4.82 18.67 -2.31
C GLN A 270 3.54 19.51 -2.22
N ALA A 271 3.66 20.84 -2.10
CA ALA A 271 2.51 21.73 -2.09
C ALA A 271 1.80 21.70 -3.45
N TYR A 272 0.47 21.62 -3.43
CA TYR A 272 -0.36 21.57 -4.63
C TYR A 272 -1.60 22.45 -4.45
N GLU A 273 -2.13 22.94 -5.56
CA GLU A 273 -3.36 23.72 -5.59
C GLU A 273 -4.61 22.82 -5.63
N LYS A 274 -5.70 23.32 -5.07
CA LYS A 274 -7.04 22.71 -5.13
C LYS A 274 -7.97 23.59 -5.97
N GLY A 275 -9.11 23.06 -6.37
CA GLY A 275 -10.12 23.79 -7.13
C GLY A 275 -9.82 23.86 -8.63
N ILE A 276 -8.91 23.03 -9.13
CA ILE A 276 -8.61 22.97 -10.56
C ILE A 276 -9.78 22.27 -11.26
N PRO A 277 -10.45 22.88 -12.25
CA PRO A 277 -11.57 22.26 -12.96
C PRO A 277 -11.17 20.97 -13.68
N ILE A 278 -12.04 19.97 -13.63
CA ILE A 278 -11.84 18.66 -14.26
C ILE A 278 -13.04 18.38 -15.18
N THR A 279 -12.77 17.92 -16.40
CA THR A 279 -13.79 17.37 -17.30
C THR A 279 -13.45 15.93 -17.61
N LEU A 280 -14.41 15.03 -17.38
CA LEU A 280 -14.31 13.60 -17.66
C LEU A 280 -15.00 13.28 -18.99
N PRO A 281 -14.62 12.20 -19.68
CA PRO A 281 -15.39 11.71 -20.82
C PRO A 281 -16.81 11.32 -20.38
N GLU A 282 -17.80 11.51 -21.27
CA GLU A 282 -19.21 11.17 -20.98
C GLU A 282 -19.45 9.66 -20.96
N GLU A 283 -18.69 8.91 -21.75
CA GLU A 283 -18.79 7.46 -21.88
C GLU A 283 -17.44 6.80 -21.61
N LEU A 284 -17.48 5.68 -20.91
CA LEU A 284 -16.33 4.80 -20.67
C LEU A 284 -16.55 3.49 -21.42
N ALA A 285 -15.49 2.97 -22.04
CA ALA A 285 -15.57 1.66 -22.67
C ALA A 285 -15.67 0.54 -21.61
N GLU A 286 -16.10 -0.65 -22.01
CA GLU A 286 -16.12 -1.80 -21.12
C GLU A 286 -14.71 -2.08 -20.57
N GLY A 287 -14.59 -2.21 -19.25
CA GLY A 287 -13.31 -2.40 -18.57
C GLY A 287 -12.52 -1.12 -18.29
N GLU A 288 -13.06 0.06 -18.63
CA GLU A 288 -12.54 1.36 -18.20
C GLU A 288 -13.29 1.86 -16.95
N VAL A 289 -12.55 2.38 -15.97
CA VAL A 289 -13.11 2.98 -14.75
C VAL A 289 -12.30 4.21 -14.35
N ILE A 290 -12.98 5.31 -14.01
CA ILE A 290 -12.34 6.48 -13.39
C ILE A 290 -12.75 6.54 -11.92
N PHE A 291 -11.82 6.18 -11.03
CA PHE A 291 -12.01 6.28 -9.59
C PHE A 291 -11.73 7.71 -9.10
N HIS A 292 -12.69 8.31 -8.42
CA HIS A 292 -12.52 9.61 -7.78
C HIS A 292 -11.79 9.47 -6.45
N ALA A 293 -10.62 10.11 -6.32
CA ALA A 293 -9.90 10.22 -5.06
C ALA A 293 -10.09 11.63 -4.48
N GLY A 294 -9.14 12.53 -4.68
CA GLY A 294 -9.23 13.92 -4.26
C GLY A 294 -10.01 14.80 -5.23
N THR A 295 -11.33 14.57 -5.38
CA THR A 295 -12.23 15.45 -6.14
C THR A 295 -13.30 16.10 -5.24
N SER A 296 -13.88 17.20 -5.69
CA SER A 296 -15.09 17.78 -5.11
C SER A 296 -15.92 18.44 -6.20
N VAL A 297 -17.15 18.83 -5.87
CA VAL A 297 -18.03 19.61 -6.75
C VAL A 297 -18.10 21.03 -6.21
N ASP A 298 -17.91 22.02 -7.07
CA ASP A 298 -18.01 23.44 -6.71
C ASP A 298 -19.47 23.90 -6.57
N SER A 299 -19.66 25.17 -6.21
CA SER A 299 -21.00 25.77 -6.06
C SER A 299 -21.80 25.87 -7.37
N ALA A 300 -21.14 25.75 -8.52
CA ALA A 300 -21.76 25.75 -9.84
C ALA A 300 -22.04 24.32 -10.35
N GLY A 301 -21.80 23.29 -9.53
CA GLY A 301 -22.00 21.89 -9.92
C GLY A 301 -20.87 21.30 -10.76
N LYS A 302 -19.71 21.96 -10.85
CA LYS A 302 -18.56 21.51 -11.66
C LYS A 302 -17.56 20.70 -10.83
N LEU A 303 -17.04 19.64 -11.44
CA LEU A 303 -16.00 18.80 -10.84
C LEU A 303 -14.68 19.56 -10.78
N GLN A 304 -13.98 19.45 -9.64
CA GLN A 304 -12.68 20.07 -9.42
C GLN A 304 -11.78 19.22 -8.52
N SER A 305 -10.47 19.49 -8.52
CA SER A 305 -9.51 18.85 -7.62
C SER A 305 -9.71 19.30 -6.16
N SER A 306 -9.52 18.38 -5.22
CA SER A 306 -9.62 18.63 -3.77
C SER A 306 -8.49 17.99 -2.95
N GLY A 307 -7.60 17.22 -3.60
CA GLY A 307 -6.49 16.51 -2.97
C GLY A 307 -5.26 16.37 -3.86
N GLY A 308 -4.22 15.72 -3.31
CA GLY A 308 -2.95 15.49 -4.02
C GLY A 308 -3.09 14.48 -5.15
N ARG A 309 -3.54 13.26 -4.85
CA ARG A 309 -4.01 12.29 -5.85
C ARG A 309 -5.48 12.57 -6.13
N VAL A 310 -5.86 12.70 -7.39
CA VAL A 310 -7.17 13.23 -7.80
C VAL A 310 -8.03 12.17 -8.45
N LEU A 311 -7.49 11.47 -9.45
CA LEU A 311 -8.18 10.38 -10.16
C LEU A 311 -7.28 9.15 -10.22
N GLY A 312 -7.87 7.96 -10.06
CA GLY A 312 -7.30 6.69 -10.50
C GLY A 312 -7.93 6.29 -11.82
N VAL A 313 -7.17 6.34 -12.91
CA VAL A 313 -7.66 6.02 -14.26
C VAL A 313 -7.28 4.57 -14.56
N THR A 314 -8.29 3.70 -14.51
CA THR A 314 -8.11 2.26 -14.62
C THR A 314 -8.62 1.75 -15.96
N ALA A 315 -7.85 0.88 -16.59
CA ALA A 315 -8.28 0.11 -17.76
C ALA A 315 -7.88 -1.35 -17.63
N MET A 316 -8.74 -2.23 -18.14
CA MET A 316 -8.45 -3.65 -18.33
C MET A 316 -8.13 -3.96 -19.79
N GLY A 317 -7.34 -5.00 -20.03
CA GLY A 317 -7.01 -5.51 -21.36
C GLY A 317 -6.61 -6.98 -21.29
N LYS A 318 -6.56 -7.67 -22.42
CA LYS A 318 -6.22 -9.10 -22.47
C LYS A 318 -4.84 -9.42 -21.86
N ASP A 319 -3.94 -8.44 -21.90
CA ASP A 319 -2.59 -8.48 -21.34
C ASP A 319 -2.21 -7.08 -20.84
N LEU A 320 -1.06 -6.96 -20.17
CA LEU A 320 -0.59 -5.69 -19.62
C LEU A 320 -0.32 -4.63 -20.71
N GLY A 321 0.10 -5.05 -21.90
CA GLY A 321 0.36 -4.15 -23.01
C GLY A 321 -0.91 -3.45 -23.48
N GLU A 322 -1.96 -4.22 -23.71
CA GLU A 322 -3.27 -3.67 -24.09
C GLU A 322 -3.88 -2.84 -22.95
N ALA A 323 -3.84 -3.33 -21.70
CA ALA A 323 -4.37 -2.57 -20.56
C ALA A 323 -3.69 -1.20 -20.44
N ARG A 324 -2.37 -1.15 -20.64
CA ARG A 324 -1.58 0.10 -20.64
C ARG A 324 -1.97 1.04 -21.77
N GLU A 325 -2.04 0.55 -23.02
CA GLU A 325 -2.48 1.37 -24.16
C GLU A 325 -3.85 2.02 -23.91
N ARG A 326 -4.80 1.22 -23.41
CA ARG A 326 -6.16 1.66 -23.09
C ARG A 326 -6.17 2.68 -21.95
N GLY A 327 -5.41 2.41 -20.88
CA GLY A 327 -5.31 3.30 -19.72
C GLY A 327 -4.78 4.69 -20.09
N TYR A 328 -3.70 4.78 -20.87
CA TYR A 328 -3.18 6.07 -21.32
C TYR A 328 -4.08 6.76 -22.34
N SER A 329 -4.73 6.00 -23.23
CA SER A 329 -5.75 6.55 -24.13
C SER A 329 -6.93 7.17 -23.38
N LEU A 330 -7.31 6.60 -22.22
CA LEU A 330 -8.34 7.17 -21.36
C LEU A 330 -7.86 8.42 -20.63
N VAL A 331 -6.61 8.43 -20.14
CA VAL A 331 -6.00 9.63 -19.53
C VAL A 331 -6.02 10.82 -20.50
N GLU A 332 -5.77 10.61 -21.79
CA GLU A 332 -5.80 11.67 -22.81
C GLU A 332 -7.19 12.28 -23.03
N LYS A 333 -8.26 11.52 -22.75
CA LYS A 333 -9.65 12.02 -22.85
C LYS A 333 -10.06 12.90 -21.66
N ILE A 334 -9.27 12.91 -20.57
CA ILE A 334 -9.58 13.67 -19.36
C ILE A 334 -8.93 15.06 -19.45
N HIS A 335 -9.75 16.10 -19.33
CA HIS A 335 -9.23 17.46 -19.20
C HIS A 335 -8.99 17.78 -17.73
N PHE A 336 -7.73 17.71 -17.30
CA PHE A 336 -7.26 18.16 -15.99
C PHE A 336 -6.00 19.02 -16.19
N PRO A 337 -6.13 20.37 -16.18
CA PRO A 337 -5.03 21.27 -16.49
C PRO A 337 -3.77 21.02 -15.65
N LYS A 338 -2.64 20.82 -16.33
CA LYS A 338 -1.31 20.56 -15.73
C LYS A 338 -1.27 19.34 -14.80
N ALA A 339 -2.21 18.40 -14.94
CA ALA A 339 -2.21 17.16 -14.17
C ALA A 339 -0.84 16.48 -14.25
N HIS A 340 -0.37 15.98 -13.11
CA HIS A 340 0.84 15.19 -13.04
C HIS A 340 0.47 13.70 -13.01
N TYR A 341 1.03 12.93 -13.95
CA TYR A 341 0.92 11.48 -13.96
C TYR A 341 2.17 10.90 -14.61
N ARG A 342 2.57 9.71 -14.15
CA ARG A 342 3.72 9.00 -14.73
C ARG A 342 3.35 8.40 -16.08
N LYS A 343 4.30 8.39 -17.01
CA LYS A 343 4.15 7.82 -18.35
C LYS A 343 4.71 6.42 -18.48
N ASP A 344 5.28 5.84 -17.42
CA ASP A 344 5.97 4.56 -17.45
C ASP A 344 5.33 3.48 -16.55
N ILE A 345 4.11 3.70 -16.05
CA ILE A 345 3.40 2.72 -15.21
C ILE A 345 3.25 1.40 -15.96
N GLY A 346 3.80 0.32 -15.40
CA GLY A 346 3.74 -1.02 -16.00
C GLY A 346 4.81 -1.32 -17.05
N VAL A 347 5.69 -0.37 -17.43
CA VAL A 347 6.76 -0.63 -18.40
C VAL A 347 7.71 -1.74 -17.94
N LYS A 348 7.98 -1.84 -16.63
CA LYS A 348 8.82 -2.90 -16.06
C LYS A 348 8.21 -4.31 -16.16
N GLY A 349 6.89 -4.40 -16.38
CA GLY A 349 6.17 -5.66 -16.49
C GLY A 349 5.91 -6.09 -17.94
N LEU A 350 6.40 -5.35 -18.93
CA LEU A 350 6.24 -5.65 -20.35
C LEU A 350 7.42 -6.42 -20.95
#